data_AF-A0A4V1A9X4-F1
#
_entry.id   AF-A0A4V1A9X4-F1
#
_cell.length_a   1.000
_cell.length_b   1.000
_cell.length_c   1.000
_cell.angle_alpha   90.00
_cell.angle_beta   90.00
_cell.angle_gamma   90.00
#
_symmetry.space_group_name_H-M   'P 1'
#
loop_
_entity.id
_entity.type
_entity.pdbx_description
1 polymer ?
#
loop_
_entity_poly.entity_id
_entity_poly.type
_entity_poly.pdbx_seq_one_letter_code
_entity_poly.pdbx_strand_id
1 'polypeptide(L)'
;MTKHTSLTTEQMACVYAWLAQLFSQERDDQSLALLQTRELAEWFAVLKGEPSLEAEVLLLEEKIAALKVREDATLELAADFCSLFLMSDKHAALPYASAHLDGGPNYGVIKQLLSDAGMQVSDAFSESADHLAIFIELLSHLHFSLGEPGGSHQRIDALRRETLVGLLRWLPEFATKCRRYDDFGFYGALSQLLLALVRLDNQS
;
A
#
# COMPACT_ATOMS: atom_id res chain seq x y z
N MET A 1 -19.13 19.56 -5.36
CA MET A 1 -17.89 20.10 -4.77
C MET A 1 -16.92 18.94 -4.70
N THR A 2 -16.00 18.83 -5.66
CA THR A 2 -14.89 17.87 -5.60
C THR A 2 -14.08 18.21 -4.36
N LYS A 3 -14.05 17.29 -3.38
CA LYS A 3 -13.21 17.45 -2.20
C LYS A 3 -11.77 17.19 -2.66
N HIS A 4 -11.00 18.25 -2.83
CA HIS A 4 -9.55 18.10 -2.95
C HIS A 4 -9.02 17.61 -1.60
N THR A 5 -8.20 16.56 -1.62
CA THR A 5 -7.51 16.07 -0.42
C THR A 5 -6.68 17.19 0.24
N SER A 6 -6.54 17.14 1.56
CA SER A 6 -5.64 18.04 2.30
C SER A 6 -4.17 17.62 2.22
N LEU A 7 -3.86 16.44 1.69
CA LEU A 7 -2.50 15.91 1.59
C LEU A 7 -1.77 16.50 0.38
N THR A 8 -0.49 16.86 0.55
CA THR A 8 0.36 17.29 -0.59
C THR A 8 0.79 16.10 -1.43
N THR A 9 1.28 16.36 -2.65
CA THR A 9 1.89 15.35 -3.53
C THR A 9 3.04 14.62 -2.84
N GLU A 10 3.89 15.33 -2.11
CA GLU A 10 5.02 14.74 -1.37
C GLU A 10 4.53 13.85 -0.22
N GLN A 11 3.49 14.29 0.50
CA GLN A 11 2.89 13.48 1.56
C GLN A 11 2.29 12.19 1.00
N MET A 12 1.54 12.27 -0.11
CA MET A 12 0.99 11.10 -0.80
C MET A 12 2.10 10.14 -1.25
N ALA A 13 3.17 10.67 -1.86
CA ALA A 13 4.32 9.87 -2.28
C ALA A 13 4.95 9.12 -1.08
N CYS A 14 5.21 9.82 0.02
CA CYS A 14 5.77 9.22 1.23
C CYS A 14 4.86 8.12 1.82
N VAL A 15 3.54 8.33 1.83
CA VAL A 15 2.60 7.31 2.35
C VAL A 15 2.63 6.07 1.47
N TYR A 16 2.58 6.22 0.15
CA TYR A 16 2.68 5.09 -0.76
C TYR A 16 4.03 4.36 -0.62
N ALA A 17 5.16 5.07 -0.59
CA ALA A 17 6.48 4.44 -0.39
C ALA A 17 6.53 3.59 0.89
N TRP A 18 5.98 4.12 2.00
CA TRP A 18 5.91 3.40 3.27
C TRP A 18 5.02 2.15 3.20
N LEU A 19 3.85 2.26 2.56
CA LEU A 19 2.95 1.13 2.34
C LEU A 19 3.59 0.06 1.43
N ALA A 20 4.29 0.48 0.37
CA ALA A 20 4.99 -0.43 -0.55
C ALA A 20 6.02 -1.28 0.21
N GLN A 21 6.84 -0.65 1.06
CA GLN A 21 7.80 -1.36 1.91
C GLN A 21 7.12 -2.38 2.82
N LEU A 22 6.02 -1.98 3.48
CA LEU A 22 5.28 -2.84 4.41
C LEU A 22 4.63 -4.07 3.78
N PHE A 23 4.24 -3.99 2.50
CA PHE A 23 3.69 -5.13 1.76
C PHE A 23 4.75 -5.94 1.02
N SER A 24 5.98 -5.43 0.88
CA SER A 24 7.01 -6.07 0.04
C SER A 24 7.75 -7.23 0.70
N GLN A 25 7.85 -7.24 2.03
CA GLN A 25 8.63 -8.24 2.77
C GLN A 25 8.23 -8.29 4.25
N GLU A 26 8.64 -9.37 4.92
CA GLU A 26 8.55 -9.52 6.37
C GLU A 26 9.26 -8.39 7.13
N ARG A 27 8.75 -8.05 8.31
CA ARG A 27 9.35 -7.01 9.16
C ARG A 27 10.49 -7.58 9.99
N ASP A 28 11.62 -6.88 10.01
CA ASP A 28 12.66 -7.08 11.02
C ASP A 28 12.45 -6.18 12.25
N ASP A 29 13.25 -6.41 13.30
CA ASP A 29 13.18 -5.65 14.56
C ASP A 29 13.36 -4.14 14.36
N GLN A 30 14.28 -3.74 13.48
CA GLN A 30 14.55 -2.33 13.21
C GLN A 30 13.32 -1.65 12.62
N SER A 31 12.68 -2.32 11.66
CA SER A 31 11.52 -1.83 10.94
C SER A 31 10.26 -1.83 11.82
N LEU A 32 10.16 -2.74 12.79
CA LEU A 32 9.10 -2.75 13.81
C LEU A 32 9.29 -1.60 14.82
N ALA A 33 10.53 -1.31 15.23
CA ALA A 33 10.82 -0.18 16.12
C ALA A 33 10.41 1.16 15.50
N LEU A 34 10.57 1.31 14.17
CA LEU A 34 10.11 2.50 13.44
C LEU A 34 8.60 2.72 13.53
N LEU A 35 7.80 1.66 13.74
CA LEU A 35 6.35 1.80 13.94
C LEU A 35 5.98 2.46 15.27
N GLN A 36 6.92 2.57 16.19
CA GLN A 36 6.68 3.02 17.55
C GLN A 36 7.31 4.38 17.84
N THR A 37 7.90 5.02 16.84
CA THR A 37 8.57 6.31 16.96
C THR A 37 7.57 7.45 17.09
N ARG A 38 8.04 8.56 17.66
CA ARG A 38 7.22 9.77 17.79
C ARG A 38 6.98 10.40 16.42
N GLU A 39 7.97 10.32 15.55
CA GLU A 39 7.92 10.81 14.17
C GLU A 39 6.76 10.16 13.40
N LEU A 40 6.56 8.85 13.55
CA LEU A 40 5.42 8.17 12.91
C LEU A 40 4.08 8.60 13.53
N ALA A 41 4.02 8.79 14.85
CA ALA A 41 2.81 9.28 15.50
C ALA A 41 2.42 10.69 15.05
N GLU A 42 3.40 11.58 14.86
CA GLU A 42 3.17 12.92 14.31
C GLU A 42 2.70 12.85 12.85
N TRP A 43 3.23 11.90 12.07
CA TRP A 43 2.77 11.67 10.69
C TRP A 43 1.35 11.11 10.61
N PHE A 44 0.96 10.18 11.51
CA PHE A 44 -0.42 9.73 11.63
C PHE A 44 -1.38 10.84 12.04
N ALA A 45 -0.94 11.82 12.85
CA ALA A 45 -1.74 13.00 13.14
C ALA A 45 -2.03 13.83 11.87
N VAL A 46 -1.08 13.91 10.93
CA VAL A 46 -1.30 14.54 9.62
C VAL A 46 -2.33 13.75 8.81
N LEU A 47 -2.21 12.42 8.73
CA LEU A 47 -3.16 11.59 8.00
C LEU A 47 -4.59 11.64 8.57
N LYS A 48 -4.73 11.68 9.90
CA LYS A 48 -6.03 11.87 10.56
C LYS A 48 -6.69 13.23 10.28
N GLY A 49 -5.92 14.22 9.81
CA GLY A 49 -6.46 15.48 9.34
C GLY A 49 -7.36 15.34 8.10
N GLU A 50 -7.23 14.23 7.36
CA GLU A 50 -8.10 13.87 6.24
C GLU A 50 -9.26 12.99 6.73
N PRO A 51 -10.52 13.47 6.72
CA PRO A 51 -11.65 12.75 7.30
C PRO A 51 -11.91 11.38 6.68
N SER A 52 -11.51 11.17 5.42
CA SER A 52 -11.68 9.88 4.74
C SER A 52 -10.67 8.81 5.13
N LEU A 53 -9.62 9.16 5.88
CA LEU A 53 -8.57 8.24 6.35
C LEU A 53 -8.60 8.04 7.87
N GLU A 54 -9.28 8.91 8.62
CA GLU A 54 -9.20 8.96 10.08
C GLU A 54 -9.50 7.61 10.75
N ALA A 55 -10.57 6.92 10.34
CA ALA A 55 -10.97 5.66 10.94
C ALA A 55 -9.93 4.55 10.72
N GLU A 56 -9.37 4.48 9.52
CA GLU A 56 -8.37 3.49 9.12
C GLU A 56 -7.02 3.75 9.80
N VAL A 57 -6.64 5.02 9.98
CA VAL A 57 -5.42 5.39 10.72
C VAL A 57 -5.58 5.04 12.21
N LEU A 58 -6.73 5.35 12.82
CA LEU A 58 -6.98 4.99 14.22
C LEU A 58 -6.93 3.48 14.47
N LEU A 59 -7.51 2.70 13.56
CA LEU A 59 -7.45 1.24 13.62
C LEU A 59 -6.00 0.72 13.51
N LEU A 60 -5.20 1.31 12.62
CA LEU A 60 -3.80 0.92 12.47
C LEU A 60 -2.97 1.31 13.71
N GLU A 61 -3.21 2.49 14.29
CA GLU A 61 -2.60 2.91 15.56
C GLU A 61 -2.92 1.93 16.70
N GLU A 62 -4.17 1.46 16.80
CA GLU A 62 -4.58 0.45 17.77
C GLU A 62 -3.78 -0.85 17.61
N LYS A 63 -3.63 -1.33 16.37
CA LYS A 63 -2.87 -2.56 16.08
C LYS A 63 -1.38 -2.40 16.32
N ILE A 64 -0.81 -1.23 16.02
CA ILE A 64 0.58 -0.89 16.34
C ILE A 64 0.79 -0.83 17.86
N ALA A 65 -0.17 -0.28 18.62
CA ALA A 65 -0.10 -0.28 20.07
C ALA A 65 -0.18 -1.70 20.64
N ALA A 66 -1.02 -2.56 20.07
CA ALA A 66 -1.10 -3.98 20.46
C ALA A 66 0.20 -4.76 20.19
N LEU A 67 0.95 -4.42 19.13
CA LEU A 67 2.26 -5.03 18.85
C LEU A 67 3.28 -4.81 19.99
N LYS A 68 3.18 -3.70 20.73
CA LYS A 68 4.12 -3.38 21.82
C LYS A 68 4.08 -4.37 22.97
N VAL A 69 2.94 -5.03 23.15
CA VAL A 69 2.70 -5.97 24.26
C VAL A 69 2.58 -7.41 23.78
N ARG A 70 2.74 -7.67 22.47
CA ARG A 70 2.77 -9.02 21.91
C ARG A 70 4.13 -9.65 22.22
N GLU A 71 4.10 -10.83 22.81
CA GLU A 71 5.29 -11.66 22.99
C GLU A 71 5.86 -12.03 21.62
N ASP A 72 7.19 -11.98 21.47
CA ASP A 72 7.89 -12.27 20.22
C ASP A 72 7.33 -11.54 18.98
N ALA A 73 6.90 -10.29 19.16
CA ALA A 73 6.14 -9.51 18.18
C ALA A 73 6.71 -9.55 16.75
N THR A 74 8.04 -9.51 16.57
CA THR A 74 8.68 -9.59 15.25
C THR A 74 8.47 -10.95 14.59
N LEU A 75 8.74 -12.04 15.32
CA LEU A 75 8.58 -13.41 14.82
C LEU A 75 7.11 -13.70 14.49
N GLU A 76 6.24 -13.28 15.39
CA GLU A 76 4.81 -13.44 15.27
C GLU A 76 4.23 -12.64 14.07
N LEU A 77 4.68 -11.39 13.87
CA LEU A 77 4.26 -10.59 12.72
C LEU A 77 4.82 -11.12 11.40
N ALA A 78 6.03 -11.71 11.41
CA ALA A 78 6.58 -12.43 10.27
C ALA A 78 5.75 -13.68 9.93
N ALA A 79 5.27 -14.41 10.94
CA ALA A 79 4.36 -15.54 10.75
C ALA A 79 3.00 -15.10 10.18
N ASP A 80 2.45 -13.98 10.67
CA ASP A 80 1.25 -13.36 10.11
C ASP A 80 1.45 -12.99 8.62
N PHE A 81 2.60 -12.38 8.28
CA PHE A 81 2.94 -12.05 6.88
C PHE A 81 3.01 -13.30 6.00
N CYS A 82 3.75 -14.32 6.45
CA CYS A 82 3.92 -15.57 5.71
C CYS A 82 2.57 -16.26 5.44
N SER A 83 1.77 -16.42 6.50
CA SER A 83 0.46 -17.08 6.40
C SER A 83 -0.50 -16.34 5.49
N LEU A 84 -0.46 -15.00 5.52
CA LEU A 84 -1.39 -14.19 4.76
C LEU A 84 -0.98 -14.01 3.29
N PHE A 85 0.31 -13.82 3.00
CA PHE A 85 0.78 -13.38 1.68
C PHE A 85 1.57 -14.43 0.89
N LEU A 86 2.20 -15.40 1.57
CA LEU A 86 3.09 -16.36 0.91
C LEU A 86 2.45 -17.75 0.75
N MET A 87 1.46 -18.09 1.58
CA MET A 87 0.80 -19.39 1.50
C MET A 87 -0.28 -19.42 0.40
N SER A 88 -0.41 -20.57 -0.28
CA SER A 88 -1.43 -20.83 -1.30
C SER A 88 -2.71 -21.45 -0.74
N ASP A 89 -2.95 -21.31 0.57
CA ASP A 89 -4.17 -21.79 1.22
C ASP A 89 -5.39 -20.96 0.80
N LYS A 90 -6.58 -21.56 0.90
CA LYS A 90 -7.88 -20.90 0.72
C LYS A 90 -8.11 -19.73 1.69
N HIS A 91 -7.27 -19.60 2.71
CA HIS A 91 -7.28 -18.57 3.74
C HIS A 91 -6.12 -17.56 3.58
N ALA A 92 -5.63 -17.34 2.36
CA ALA A 92 -4.62 -16.33 2.08
C ALA A 92 -5.23 -15.09 1.41
N ALA A 93 -4.48 -13.98 1.47
CA ALA A 93 -4.72 -12.75 0.75
C ALA A 93 -3.54 -12.46 -0.17
N LEU A 94 -3.25 -13.35 -1.13
CA LEU A 94 -2.10 -13.25 -2.02
C LEU A 94 -1.95 -11.82 -2.62
N PRO A 95 -0.79 -11.17 -2.49
CA PRO A 95 -0.61 -9.77 -2.86
C PRO A 95 -0.38 -9.57 -4.37
N TYR A 96 -1.02 -10.36 -5.23
CA TYR A 96 -0.86 -10.27 -6.69
C TYR A 96 -2.18 -9.94 -7.36
N ALA A 97 -2.17 -9.02 -8.32
CA ALA A 97 -3.39 -8.68 -9.07
C ALA A 97 -4.01 -9.92 -9.74
N SER A 98 -3.16 -10.83 -10.25
CA SER A 98 -3.57 -12.10 -10.86
C SER A 98 -4.34 -13.05 -9.93
N ALA A 99 -4.20 -12.92 -8.61
CA ALA A 99 -4.88 -13.77 -7.64
C ALA A 99 -6.35 -13.37 -7.39
N HIS A 100 -6.77 -12.18 -7.85
CA HIS A 100 -8.10 -11.63 -7.60
C HIS A 100 -8.83 -11.19 -8.89
N LEU A 101 -8.12 -11.04 -10.01
CA LEU A 101 -8.74 -10.69 -11.30
C LEU A 101 -9.14 -11.93 -12.10
N ASP A 102 -10.39 -11.97 -12.53
CA ASP A 102 -10.86 -12.95 -13.52
C ASP A 102 -10.18 -12.69 -14.88
N GLY A 103 -9.52 -13.71 -15.45
CA GLY A 103 -8.86 -13.64 -16.76
C GLY A 103 -7.35 -13.93 -16.76
N GLY A 104 -6.77 -14.29 -15.61
CA GLY A 104 -5.35 -14.61 -15.50
C GLY A 104 -4.49 -13.35 -15.32
N PRO A 105 -3.15 -13.50 -15.32
CA PRO A 105 -2.29 -12.46 -14.82
C PRO A 105 -2.19 -11.24 -15.71
N ASN A 106 -2.38 -10.06 -15.12
CA ASN A 106 -2.36 -8.77 -15.81
C ASN A 106 -0.93 -8.22 -16.02
N TYR A 107 0.05 -9.11 -16.22
CA TYR A 107 1.48 -8.76 -16.28
C TYR A 107 1.81 -7.71 -17.35
N GLY A 108 1.10 -7.75 -18.49
CA GLY A 108 1.35 -6.83 -19.59
C GLY A 108 1.03 -5.38 -19.23
N VAL A 109 -0.07 -5.15 -18.51
CA VAL A 109 -0.53 -3.79 -18.17
C VAL A 109 0.42 -3.13 -17.19
N ILE A 110 0.80 -3.81 -16.10
CA ILE A 110 1.70 -3.21 -15.10
C ILE A 110 3.11 -2.98 -15.66
N LYS A 111 3.63 -3.87 -16.51
CA LYS A 111 4.92 -3.64 -17.19
C LYS A 111 4.88 -2.43 -18.12
N GLN A 112 3.77 -2.24 -18.84
CA GLN A 112 3.58 -1.08 -19.70
C GLN A 112 3.51 0.21 -18.87
N LEU A 113 2.72 0.22 -17.78
CA LEU A 113 2.62 1.37 -16.87
C LEU A 113 3.98 1.77 -16.29
N LEU A 114 4.77 0.79 -15.81
CA LEU A 114 6.12 1.03 -15.32
C LEU A 114 7.02 1.62 -16.41
N SER A 115 7.02 1.02 -17.61
CA SER A 115 7.82 1.51 -18.75
C SER A 115 7.43 2.93 -19.14
N ASP A 116 6.14 3.26 -19.14
CA ASP A 116 5.65 4.59 -19.47
C ASP A 116 6.02 5.65 -18.41
N ALA A 117 6.14 5.22 -17.15
CA ALA A 117 6.68 6.02 -16.06
C ALA A 117 8.23 6.07 -16.05
N GLY A 118 8.91 5.35 -16.93
CA GLY A 118 10.38 5.25 -16.93
C GLY A 118 10.95 4.40 -15.80
N MET A 119 10.12 3.53 -15.20
CA MET A 119 10.48 2.60 -14.15
C MET A 119 10.69 1.19 -14.71
N GLN A 120 11.48 0.39 -13.99
CA GLN A 120 11.63 -1.04 -14.23
C GLN A 120 11.66 -1.76 -12.89
N VAL A 121 11.17 -3.00 -12.85
CA VAL A 121 11.28 -3.84 -11.67
C VAL A 121 12.75 -4.22 -11.48
N SER A 122 13.27 -4.05 -10.27
CA SER A 122 14.64 -4.45 -9.94
C SER A 122 14.82 -5.96 -10.01
N ASP A 123 15.93 -6.43 -10.56
CA ASP A 123 16.30 -7.86 -10.54
C ASP A 123 16.48 -8.41 -9.12
N ALA A 124 16.68 -7.53 -8.13
CA ALA A 124 16.76 -7.92 -6.72
C ALA A 124 15.38 -8.19 -6.08
N PHE A 125 14.29 -7.78 -6.74
CA PHE A 125 12.93 -8.06 -6.28
C PHE A 125 12.48 -9.39 -6.89
N SER A 126 12.51 -10.45 -6.08
CA SER A 126 12.22 -11.82 -6.50
C SER A 126 10.73 -12.12 -6.75
N GLU A 127 9.88 -11.10 -6.65
CA GLU A 127 8.45 -11.21 -6.81
C GLU A 127 7.98 -10.87 -8.23
N SER A 128 6.75 -11.26 -8.54
CA SER A 128 6.12 -10.96 -9.81
C SER A 128 5.85 -9.45 -10.00
N ALA A 129 5.89 -8.97 -11.25
CA ALA A 129 5.62 -7.56 -11.59
C ALA A 129 4.18 -7.10 -11.25
N ASP A 130 3.24 -8.02 -11.03
CA ASP A 130 1.87 -7.72 -10.59
C ASP A 130 1.69 -7.76 -9.07
N HIS A 131 2.79 -7.83 -8.31
CA HIS A 131 2.78 -7.75 -6.87
C HIS A 131 2.29 -6.35 -6.42
N LEU A 132 1.50 -6.30 -5.35
CA LEU A 132 0.87 -5.09 -4.81
C LEU A 132 1.88 -3.96 -4.58
N ALA A 133 3.01 -4.27 -3.96
CA ALA A 133 4.08 -3.32 -3.69
C ALA A 133 4.57 -2.58 -4.96
N ILE A 134 4.54 -3.21 -6.13
CA ILE A 134 4.95 -2.58 -7.40
C ILE A 134 3.96 -1.49 -7.83
N PHE A 135 2.65 -1.75 -7.71
CA PHE A 135 1.63 -0.75 -8.01
C PHE A 135 1.73 0.45 -7.06
N ILE A 136 1.97 0.18 -5.78
CA ILE A 136 2.08 1.22 -4.75
C ILE A 136 3.36 2.05 -4.98
N GLU A 137 4.49 1.42 -5.27
CA GLU A 137 5.74 2.11 -5.57
C GLU A 137 5.64 2.99 -6.83
N LEU A 138 4.92 2.50 -7.85
CA LEU A 138 4.59 3.31 -9.03
C LEU A 138 3.78 4.56 -8.65
N LEU A 139 2.75 4.43 -7.79
CA LEU A 139 1.98 5.59 -7.33
C LEU A 139 2.83 6.58 -6.54
N SER A 140 3.75 6.09 -5.69
CA SER A 140 4.73 6.92 -5.00
C SER A 140 5.58 7.74 -5.99
N HIS A 141 6.17 7.07 -6.98
CA HIS A 141 6.98 7.71 -8.00
C HIS A 141 6.21 8.75 -8.82
N LEU A 142 4.97 8.46 -9.19
CA LEU A 142 4.13 9.38 -9.95
C LEU A 142 3.76 10.62 -9.14
N HIS A 143 3.44 10.49 -7.86
CA HIS A 143 3.20 11.64 -6.98
C HIS A 143 4.45 12.49 -6.77
N PHE A 144 5.61 11.86 -6.59
CA PHE A 144 6.88 12.58 -6.55
C PHE A 144 7.10 13.38 -7.85
N SER A 145 6.87 12.74 -9.01
CA SER A 145 7.01 13.37 -10.32
C SER A 145 6.00 14.51 -10.60
N LEU A 146 4.84 14.51 -9.95
CA LEU A 146 3.88 15.61 -10.02
C LEU A 146 4.35 16.86 -9.26
N GLY A 147 5.14 16.69 -8.20
CA GLY A 147 5.74 17.79 -7.44
C GLY A 147 6.92 18.45 -8.16
N GLU A 148 7.54 17.76 -9.13
CA GLU A 148 8.72 18.26 -9.85
C GLU A 148 8.38 19.35 -10.89
N PRO A 149 9.14 20.46 -10.93
CA PRO A 149 8.94 21.52 -11.92
C PRO A 149 9.43 21.08 -13.31
N GLY A 150 8.61 21.33 -14.34
CA GLY A 150 8.99 21.11 -15.75
C GLY A 150 8.67 19.73 -16.32
N GLY A 151 8.05 18.83 -15.54
CA GLY A 151 7.54 17.54 -16.02
C GLY A 151 6.26 17.66 -16.85
N SER A 152 5.95 16.64 -17.65
CA SER A 152 4.65 16.55 -18.35
C SER A 152 3.55 16.14 -17.37
N HIS A 153 3.09 17.09 -16.55
CA HIS A 153 2.08 16.88 -15.50
C HIS A 153 0.85 16.13 -16.00
N GLN A 154 0.36 16.46 -17.20
CA GLN A 154 -0.79 15.77 -17.80
C GLN A 154 -0.53 14.28 -18.06
N ARG A 155 0.66 13.91 -18.54
CA ARG A 155 1.01 12.51 -18.80
C ARG A 155 1.16 11.74 -17.49
N ILE A 156 1.83 12.33 -16.51
CA ILE A 156 2.03 11.70 -15.19
C ILE A 156 0.70 11.51 -14.48
N ASP A 157 -0.18 12.52 -14.50
CA ASP A 157 -1.52 12.41 -13.93
C ASP A 157 -2.37 11.35 -14.65
N ALA A 158 -2.27 11.25 -15.98
CA ALA A 158 -2.95 10.19 -16.73
C ALA A 158 -2.48 8.78 -16.31
N LEU A 159 -1.17 8.56 -16.19
CA LEU A 159 -0.60 7.30 -15.70
C LEU A 159 -1.03 6.99 -14.26
N ARG A 160 -1.06 8.02 -13.40
CA ARG A 160 -1.54 7.89 -12.01
C ARG A 160 -2.99 7.41 -11.98
N ARG A 161 -3.88 8.07 -12.71
CA ARG A 161 -5.30 7.69 -12.79
C ARG A 161 -5.49 6.29 -13.35
N GLU A 162 -4.74 5.93 -14.40
CA GLU A 162 -4.79 4.58 -14.95
C GLU A 162 -4.35 3.52 -13.94
N THR A 163 -3.28 3.80 -13.19
CA THR A 163 -2.77 2.93 -12.12
C THR A 163 -3.80 2.78 -10.99
N LEU A 164 -4.41 3.89 -10.53
CA LEU A 164 -5.45 3.88 -9.50
C LEU A 164 -6.68 3.08 -9.92
N VAL A 165 -7.18 3.30 -11.14
CA VAL A 165 -8.31 2.55 -11.69
C VAL A 165 -7.97 1.06 -11.80
N GLY A 166 -6.77 0.73 -12.28
CA GLY A 166 -6.29 -0.66 -12.36
C GLY A 166 -6.22 -1.34 -10.99
N LEU A 167 -5.69 -0.65 -9.99
CA LEU A 167 -5.55 -1.15 -8.63
C LEU A 167 -6.92 -1.35 -7.96
N LEU A 168 -7.85 -0.41 -8.14
CA LEU A 168 -9.21 -0.49 -7.58
C LEU A 168 -10.06 -1.65 -8.11
N ARG A 169 -9.66 -2.30 -9.21
CA ARG A 169 -10.35 -3.49 -9.72
C ARG A 169 -10.20 -4.72 -8.82
N TRP A 170 -9.18 -4.76 -7.97
CA TRP A 170 -8.85 -5.95 -7.17
C TRP A 170 -8.46 -5.65 -5.72
N LEU A 171 -7.92 -4.46 -5.45
CA LEU A 171 -7.54 -4.04 -4.10
C LEU A 171 -8.69 -4.16 -3.07
N PRO A 172 -9.98 -3.88 -3.39
CA PRO A 172 -11.07 -4.09 -2.44
C PRO A 172 -11.24 -5.55 -2.00
N GLU A 173 -11.06 -6.50 -2.91
CA GLU A 173 -11.14 -7.93 -2.59
C GLU A 173 -9.92 -8.37 -1.77
N PHE A 174 -8.73 -7.96 -2.18
CA PHE A 174 -7.50 -8.18 -1.42
C PHE A 174 -7.65 -7.68 0.03
N ALA A 175 -8.07 -6.43 0.22
CA ALA A 175 -8.23 -5.83 1.54
C ALA A 175 -9.31 -6.57 2.38
N THR A 176 -10.36 -7.07 1.73
CA THR A 176 -11.39 -7.90 2.38
C THR A 176 -10.81 -9.23 2.86
N LYS A 177 -9.97 -9.88 2.06
CA LYS A 177 -9.27 -11.12 2.44
C LYS A 177 -8.27 -10.87 3.57
N CYS A 178 -7.47 -9.79 3.51
CA CYS A 178 -6.59 -9.39 4.60
C CYS A 178 -7.34 -9.24 5.91
N ARG A 179 -8.44 -8.48 5.91
CA ARG A 179 -9.27 -8.29 7.11
C ARG A 179 -9.88 -9.59 7.63
N ARG A 180 -10.18 -10.54 6.74
CA ARG A 180 -10.83 -11.80 7.08
C ARG A 180 -9.87 -12.84 7.65
N TYR A 181 -8.63 -12.86 7.16
CA TYR A 181 -7.66 -13.93 7.43
C TYR A 181 -6.46 -13.49 8.25
N ASP A 182 -6.33 -12.19 8.55
CA ASP A 182 -5.37 -11.68 9.52
C ASP A 182 -5.98 -11.68 10.92
N ASP A 183 -5.73 -12.75 11.68
CA ASP A 183 -6.25 -12.94 13.03
C ASP A 183 -5.77 -11.84 13.99
N PHE A 184 -4.50 -11.41 13.89
CA PHE A 184 -3.97 -10.34 14.70
C PHE A 184 -4.53 -8.96 14.26
N GLY A 185 -4.65 -8.78 12.94
CA GLY A 185 -5.36 -7.67 12.31
C GLY A 185 -4.48 -6.48 11.91
N PHE A 186 -3.16 -6.58 12.03
CA PHE A 186 -2.23 -5.53 11.59
C PHE A 186 -2.25 -5.31 10.07
N TYR A 187 -2.04 -6.36 9.28
CA TYR A 187 -2.10 -6.31 7.82
C TYR A 187 -3.53 -6.10 7.32
N GLY A 188 -4.52 -6.58 8.06
CA GLY A 188 -5.93 -6.22 7.93
C GLY A 188 -6.11 -4.71 7.97
N ALA A 189 -5.72 -4.05 9.06
CA ALA A 189 -5.79 -2.59 9.21
C ALA A 189 -5.00 -1.85 8.13
N LEU A 190 -3.78 -2.31 7.84
CA LEU A 190 -2.91 -1.72 6.83
C LEU A 190 -3.54 -1.73 5.42
N SER A 191 -4.16 -2.86 5.04
CA SER A 191 -4.84 -2.99 3.76
C SER A 191 -6.06 -2.06 3.63
N GLN A 192 -6.73 -1.77 4.74
CA GLN A 192 -7.86 -0.83 4.76
C GLN A 192 -7.38 0.62 4.59
N LEU A 193 -6.29 0.99 5.28
CA LEU A 193 -5.67 2.30 5.09
C LEU A 193 -5.24 2.50 3.63
N LEU A 194 -4.59 1.51 3.02
CA LEU A 194 -4.23 1.55 1.60
C LEU A 194 -5.46 1.72 0.71
N LEU A 195 -6.53 0.97 0.95
CA LEU A 195 -7.77 1.07 0.16
C LEU A 195 -8.43 2.45 0.29
N ALA A 196 -8.46 3.02 1.51
CA ALA A 196 -8.99 4.36 1.75
C ALA A 196 -8.15 5.43 1.03
N LEU A 197 -6.82 5.32 1.10
CA LEU A 197 -5.89 6.22 0.42
C LEU A 197 -6.05 6.19 -1.10
N VAL A 198 -6.11 5.01 -1.71
CA VAL A 198 -6.29 4.85 -3.17
C VAL A 198 -7.65 5.40 -3.61
N ARG A 199 -8.71 5.25 -2.80
CA ARG A 199 -10.03 5.83 -3.08
C ARG A 199 -10.03 7.35 -3.01
N LEU A 200 -9.32 7.93 -2.04
CA LEU A 200 -9.15 9.37 -1.89
C LEU A 200 -8.37 9.96 -3.08
N ASP A 201 -7.26 9.33 -3.45
CA ASP A 201 -6.40 9.75 -4.56
C ASP A 201 -7.16 9.72 -5.89
N ASN A 202 -7.95 8.67 -6.12
CA ASN A 202 -8.77 8.54 -7.33
C ASN A 202 -9.91 9.58 -7.43
N GLN A 203 -10.24 10.28 -6.34
CA GLN A 203 -11.24 11.35 -6.32
C GLN A 203 -10.64 12.75 -6.47
N SER A 204 -9.31 12.87 -6.40
CA SER A 204 -8.58 14.14 -6.32
C SER A 204 -8.14 14.71 -7.66
#